data_AF-A0A948UNU3-F1
#
_entry.id   AF-A0A948UNU3-F1
#
_cell.length_a   1.000
_cell.length_b   1.000
_cell.length_c   1.000
_cell.angle_alpha   90.00
_cell.angle_beta   90.00
_cell.angle_gamma   90.00
#
_symmetry.space_group_name_H-M   'P 1'
#
loop_
_entity.id
_entity.type
_entity.pdbx_description
1 polymer ?
#
loop_
_entity_poly.entity_id
_entity_poly.type
_entity_poly.pdbx_seq_one_letter_code
_entity_poly.pdbx_strand_id
1 'polypeptide(L)' 'MKELTKQEIERQDFVDNQIFELMQKLLPSPNMIDWDIEAIGSIRETIREQLVKKKKIINEKQFYPYLKT' A
#
# COMPACT_ATOMS: atom_id res chain seq x y z
N MET A 1 20.89 -1.81 -5.02
CA MET A 1 19.55 -1.88 -4.39
C MET A 1 19.62 -2.93 -3.31
N LYS A 2 19.06 -2.67 -2.12
CA LYS A 2 18.97 -3.69 -1.07
C LYS A 2 17.83 -4.64 -1.43
N GLU A 3 18.08 -5.94 -1.45
CA GLU A 3 17.00 -6.93 -1.63
C GLU A 3 16.09 -6.92 -0.40
N LEU A 4 14.78 -6.99 -0.63
CA LEU A 4 13.80 -7.13 0.43
C LEU A 4 13.87 -8.54 1.02
N THR A 5 13.72 -8.63 2.33
CA THR A 5 13.49 -9.92 2.99
C THR A 5 12.11 -10.48 2.61
N LYS A 6 11.92 -11.79 2.75
CA LYS A 6 10.62 -12.44 2.47
C LYS A 6 9.46 -11.79 3.24
N GLN A 7 9.69 -11.48 4.52
CA GLN A 7 8.71 -10.82 5.38
C GLN A 7 8.36 -9.40 4.90
N GLU A 8 9.36 -8.70 4.36
CA GLU A 8 9.16 -7.37 3.79
C GLU A 8 8.30 -7.43 2.51
N ILE A 9 8.55 -8.40 1.63
CA ILE A 9 7.74 -8.63 0.42
C ILE A 9 6.30 -9.02 0.81
N GLU A 10 6.13 -9.98 1.71
CA GLU A 10 4.81 -10.42 2.19
C GLU A 10 4.00 -9.25 2.79
N ARG A 11 4.68 -8.31 3.47
CA ARG A 11 4.01 -7.13 4.01
C ARG A 11 3.59 -6.14 2.92
N GLN A 12 4.39 -5.95 1.86
CA GLN A 12 4.00 -5.13 0.71
C GLN A 12 2.79 -5.73 0.01
N ASP A 13 2.84 -7.03 -0.31
CA ASP A 13 1.76 -7.74 -0.96
C ASP A 13 0.46 -7.66 -0.15
N PHE A 14 0.56 -7.79 1.18
CA PHE A 14 -0.61 -7.61 2.06
C PHE A 14 -1.22 -6.20 1.92
N VAL A 15 -0.40 -5.14 1.98
CA VAL A 15 -0.91 -3.76 1.90
C VAL A 15 -1.53 -3.49 0.53
N ASP A 16 -0.89 -3.94 -0.54
CA ASP A 16 -1.35 -3.75 -1.91
C ASP A 16 -2.68 -4.46 -2.16
N ASN A 17 -2.82 -5.69 -1.67
CA ASN A 17 -4.09 -6.43 -1.71
C ASN A 17 -5.21 -5.72 -0.94
N GLN A 18 -4.93 -5.19 0.26
CA GLN A 18 -5.95 -4.47 1.04
C GLN A 18 -6.40 -3.17 0.35
N ILE A 19 -5.48 -2.48 -0.33
CA ILE A 19 -5.82 -1.28 -1.12
C ILE A 19 -6.67 -1.66 -2.32
N PHE A 20 -6.29 -2.71 -3.05
CA PHE A 20 -7.08 -3.21 -4.17
C PHE A 20 -8.50 -3.58 -3.74
N GLU A 21 -8.65 -4.34 -2.65
CA GLU A 21 -9.96 -4.66 -2.09
C GLU A 21 -10.77 -3.42 -1.69
N LEU A 22 -10.13 -2.41 -1.10
CA LEU A 22 -10.79 -1.16 -0.76
C LEU A 22 -11.31 -0.46 -2.02
N MET A 23 -10.50 -0.39 -3.08
CA MET A 23 -10.92 0.20 -4.35
C MET A 23 -12.16 -0.50 -4.92
N GLN A 24 -12.18 -1.84 -4.91
CA GLN A 24 -13.35 -2.62 -5.34
C GLN A 24 -14.60 -2.30 -4.51
N LYS A 25 -14.46 -2.21 -3.18
CA LYS A 25 -15.58 -1.93 -2.25
C LYS A 25 -16.15 -0.52 -2.38
N LEU A 26 -15.36 0.43 -2.86
CA LEU A 26 -15.79 1.83 -3.02
C LEU A 26 -16.51 2.09 -4.35
N LEU A 27 -16.53 1.13 -5.28
CA LEU A 27 -17.25 1.30 -6.53
C LEU A 27 -18.76 1.19 -6.34
N PRO A 28 -19.55 2.13 -6.88
CA PRO A 28 -21.01 2.08 -6.83
C PRO A 28 -21.62 1.10 -7.86
N SER A 29 -20.79 0.46 -8.68
CA SER A 29 -21.17 -0.38 -9.82
C SER A 29 -20.63 -1.80 -9.64
N PRO A 30 -21.28 -2.84 -10.20
CA PRO A 30 -20.76 -4.20 -10.21
C PRO A 30 -19.47 -4.37 -11.04
N ASN A 31 -18.99 -3.32 -11.71
CA ASN A 31 -17.73 -3.36 -12.43
C ASN A 31 -16.58 -3.64 -11.47
N MET A 32 -15.74 -4.63 -11.79
CA MET A 32 -14.49 -4.88 -11.09
C MET A 32 -13.39 -4.06 -11.75
N ILE A 33 -12.51 -3.46 -10.95
CA ILE A 33 -11.26 -2.88 -11.40
C ILE A 33 -10.26 -4.02 -11.56
N ASP A 34 -9.47 -3.98 -12.64
CA ASP A 34 -8.33 -4.85 -12.80
C ASP A 34 -7.18 -4.45 -11.87
N TRP A 35 -6.25 -5.38 -11.63
CA TRP A 35 -5.06 -5.08 -10.85
C TRP A 35 -4.18 -4.05 -11.58
N ASP A 36 -4.09 -2.85 -11.02
CA ASP A 36 -3.24 -1.77 -11.51
C ASP A 36 -2.24 -1.39 -10.41
N ILE A 37 -0.99 -1.82 -10.59
CA ILE A 37 0.08 -1.62 -9.60
C ILE A 37 0.45 -0.13 -9.43
N GLU A 38 0.28 0.69 -10.46
CA GLU A 38 0.57 2.13 -10.38
C GLU A 38 -0.51 2.85 -9.59
N ALA A 39 -1.78 2.53 -9.85
CA ALA A 39 -2.91 3.06 -9.09
C ALA A 39 -2.85 2.64 -7.61
N ILE A 40 -2.61 1.36 -7.35
CA ILE A 40 -2.44 0.81 -6.00
C ILE A 40 -1.26 1.50 -5.30
N GLY A 41 -0.13 1.64 -5.98
CA GLY A 41 1.05 2.34 -5.47
C GLY A 41 0.79 3.80 -5.11
N SER A 42 0.03 4.52 -5.93
CA SER A 42 -0.36 5.92 -5.68
C SER A 42 -1.27 6.07 -4.46
N ILE A 43 -2.25 5.17 -4.30
CA ILE A 43 -3.13 5.16 -3.14
C ILE A 43 -2.36 4.78 -1.87
N ARG A 44 -1.45 3.79 -1.96
CA ARG A 44 -0.57 3.40 -0.86
C ARG A 44 0.24 4.59 -0.35
N GLU A 45 0.83 5.37 -1.25
CA GLU A 45 1.59 6.58 -0.90
C GLU A 45 0.70 7.64 -0.25
N THR A 46 -0.53 7.80 -0.73
CA THR A 46 -1.51 8.72 -0.12
C THR A 46 -1.86 8.29 1.30
N ILE A 47 -2.09 7.00 1.54
CA ILE A 47 -2.36 6.46 2.89
C ILE A 47 -1.14 6.66 3.79
N ARG A 48 0.08 6.42 3.29
CA ARG A 48 1.33 6.67 4.01
C ARG A 48 1.41 8.11 4.49
N GLU A 49 1.18 9.06 3.60
CA GLU A 49 1.24 10.49 3.90
C GLU A 49 0.27 10.87 5.03
N GLN A 50 -0.93 10.29 5.02
CA GLN A 50 -1.92 10.54 6.07
C GLN A 50 -1.55 9.92 7.41
N LEU A 51 -1.15 8.64 7.43
CA LEU A 51 -0.93 7.90 8.67
C LEU A 51 0.43 8.17 9.31
N VAL A 52 1.48 8.25 8.50
CA VAL A 52 2.87 8.40 8.96
C VAL A 52 3.23 9.86 9.15
N LYS A 53 3.04 10.70 8.13
CA LYS A 53 3.51 12.09 8.15
C LYS A 53 2.54 13.03 8.85
N LYS A 54 1.26 13.03 8.46
CA LYS A 54 0.27 13.97 8.99
C LYS A 54 -0.21 13.60 10.39
N LYS A 55 -0.71 12.37 10.56
CA LYS A 55 -1.29 11.92 11.84
C LYS A 55 -0.26 11.32 12.81
N LYS A 56 0.91 10.90 12.32
CA LYS A 56 2.01 10.30 13.12
C LYS A 56 1.55 9.11 14.00
N ILE A 57 0.62 8.30 13.49
CA ILE A 57 0.04 7.17 14.23
C ILE A 57 0.97 5.95 14.19
N ILE A 58 1.68 5.78 13.09
CA ILE A 58 2.64 4.71 12.85
C ILE A 58 3.91 5.30 12.23
N ASN A 59 5.05 4.65 12.42
CA ASN A 59 6.30 5.10 11.82
C ASN A 59 6.52 4.47 10.43
N GLU A 60 7.47 5.02 9.68
CA GLU A 60 7.81 4.56 8.33
C GLU A 60 8.20 3.08 8.28
N LYS A 61 8.85 2.50 9.31
CA LYS A 61 9.22 1.06 9.33
C LYS A 61 8.02 0.15 9.52
N GLN A 62 6.98 0.64 10.20
CA GLN A 62 5.75 -0.09 10.43
C GLN A 62 4.82 -0.05 9.22
N PHE A 63 4.90 1.01 8.41
CA PHE A 63 4.11 1.15 7.19
C PHE A 63 4.82 0.63 5.94
N TYR A 64 6.11 0.95 5.80
CA TYR A 64 6.99 0.50 4.71
C TYR A 64 8.00 -0.55 5.21
N PRO A 65 7.93 -1.79 4.71
CA PRO A 65 9.13 -2.62 4.60
C PRO A 65 10.10 -1.97 3.60
N TYR A 66 11.27 -1.53 4.07
CA TYR A 66 12.13 -0.56 3.37
C TYR A 66 12.94 -1.16 2.21
N LEU A 67 12.72 -0.62 0.99
CA LEU A 67 13.80 -0.40 0.02
C LEU A 67 14.51 0.90 0.41
N LYS A 68 15.78 0.83 0.82
CA LYS A 68 16.64 2.04 0.83
C LYS A 68 17.01 2.36 -0.62
N THR A 69 16.49 3.47 -1.14
CA THR A 69 17.18 4.25 -2.19
C THR A 69 18.49 4.80 -1.65
#